data_AF-A0A0H1AJC8-F1
#
_entry.id   AF-A0A0H1AJC8-F1
#
_cell.length_a   1.000
_cell.length_b   1.000
_cell.length_c   1.000
_cell.angle_alpha   90.00
_cell.angle_beta   90.00
_cell.angle_gamma   90.00
#
_symmetry.space_group_name_H-M   'P 1'
#
loop_
_entity.id
_entity.type
_entity.pdbx_description
1 polymer ?
#
loop_
_entity_poly.entity_id
_entity_poly.type
_entity_poly.pdbx_seq_one_letter_code
_entity_poly.pdbx_strand_id
1 'polypeptide(L)'
;MDWHALNLGLAILVADWTIRIVALLWIPARTRPAAARSWLLLIGFVPLAGLPLYLLFGHPWLSRDRIARQRQASQVIREEQLPLADLRWTPPETGAPAEMAPLLERLGDFMPTHGNAVQLIDDYDGALHALLADIDGARTRVHLLYYLMFDDGAGEAVTAALERAAARGVTCRLLLDAVGAKRGLRRYARRLLAAGVQVHAMLPGGLQWRRSGRMDLRNHRKVAVIDDTAAYVGSQNLADADFIVGAPNRELVARVQGPALAHLEAVFASDWFIETGERLAVAPTTALPDADVAAQLLPSGPAYPFENARDTVNALIHLARRRLVLATPYFVPDDATLSALRIAALSGVEVQLILSASNNQRLTAWAQASYYGELLESGIRIALYRPHFLHAKHMSIDDDMALVGSINLDIRSFALNAEIGLLVYDRDVVARMRAIEAGYLADSTPVTLEDWRRRPAWRRSLEGIARLADSFL
;
A
#
# COMPACT_ATOMS: atom_id res chain seq x y z
N MET A 1 -8.15 -33.79 -50.99
CA MET A 1 -8.46 -32.90 -49.85
C MET A 1 -8.56 -33.78 -48.62
N ASP A 2 -7.66 -33.57 -47.66
CA ASP A 2 -7.54 -34.43 -46.49
C ASP A 2 -8.69 -34.11 -45.50
N TRP A 3 -9.70 -34.98 -45.44
CA TRP A 3 -10.91 -34.77 -44.63
C TRP A 3 -10.62 -34.59 -43.13
N HIS A 4 -9.50 -35.15 -42.66
CA HIS A 4 -9.02 -34.97 -41.29
C HIS A 4 -8.55 -33.55 -41.01
N ALA A 5 -7.93 -32.88 -42.00
CA ALA A 5 -7.49 -31.49 -41.86
C ALA A 5 -8.67 -30.50 -41.86
N LEU A 6 -9.72 -30.79 -42.64
CA LEU A 6 -10.98 -30.02 -42.63
C LEU A 6 -11.71 -30.09 -41.28
N ASN A 7 -11.73 -31.27 -40.65
CA ASN A 7 -12.35 -31.48 -39.34
C ASN A 7 -11.61 -30.75 -38.21
N LEU A 8 -10.27 -30.73 -38.25
CA LEU A 8 -9.46 -29.99 -37.27
C LEU A 8 -9.61 -28.48 -37.43
N GLY A 9 -9.57 -27.96 -38.67
CA GLY A 9 -9.74 -26.53 -38.94
C GLY A 9 -11.10 -26.00 -38.51
N LEU A 10 -12.18 -26.75 -38.79
CA LEU A 10 -13.52 -26.39 -38.34
C LEU A 10 -13.64 -26.43 -36.81
N ALA A 11 -13.05 -27.44 -36.15
CA ALA A 11 -13.05 -27.54 -34.70
C ALA A 11 -12.32 -26.36 -34.02
N ILE A 12 -11.16 -25.95 -34.56
CA ILE A 12 -10.43 -24.78 -34.07
C ILE A 12 -11.26 -23.51 -34.25
N LEU A 13 -11.89 -23.32 -35.41
CA LEU A 13 -12.73 -22.15 -35.68
C LEU A 13 -13.96 -22.09 -34.73
N VAL A 14 -14.62 -23.22 -34.49
CA VAL A 14 -15.74 -23.30 -33.55
C VAL A 14 -15.27 -22.99 -32.13
N ALA A 15 -14.14 -23.55 -31.69
CA ALA A 15 -13.56 -23.26 -30.38
C ALA A 15 -13.20 -21.76 -30.23
N ASP A 16 -12.59 -21.16 -31.24
CA ASP A 16 -12.22 -19.74 -31.30
C ASP A 16 -13.45 -18.83 -31.09
N TRP A 17 -14.53 -19.04 -31.85
CA TRP A 17 -15.77 -18.29 -31.70
C TRP A 17 -16.50 -18.55 -30.39
N THR A 18 -16.49 -19.80 -29.91
CA THR A 18 -17.09 -20.15 -28.62
C THR A 18 -16.39 -19.40 -27.48
N ILE A 19 -15.05 -19.35 -27.49
CA ILE A 19 -14.27 -18.60 -26.50
C ILE A 19 -14.65 -17.12 -26.52
N ARG A 20 -14.74 -16.49 -27.71
CA ARG A 20 -15.09 -15.06 -27.84
C ARG A 20 -16.48 -14.76 -27.29
N ILE A 21 -17.48 -15.56 -27.65
CA ILE A 21 -18.88 -15.36 -27.21
C ILE A 21 -18.99 -15.58 -25.70
N VAL A 22 -18.41 -16.66 -25.18
CA VAL A 22 -18.41 -16.93 -23.73
C VAL A 22 -17.69 -15.82 -22.98
N ALA A 23 -16.52 -15.38 -23.46
CA ALA A 23 -15.78 -14.27 -22.86
C ALA A 23 -16.60 -12.97 -22.83
N LEU A 24 -17.27 -12.63 -23.93
CA LEU A 24 -18.12 -11.43 -24.04
C LEU A 24 -19.27 -11.44 -23.03
N LEU A 25 -19.88 -12.60 -22.78
CA LEU A 25 -20.99 -12.72 -21.84
C LEU A 25 -20.52 -12.82 -20.39
N TRP A 26 -19.36 -13.43 -20.15
CA TRP A 26 -18.91 -13.81 -18.81
C TRP A 26 -17.96 -12.80 -18.15
N ILE A 27 -17.06 -12.18 -18.91
CA ILE A 27 -16.03 -11.27 -18.38
C ILE A 27 -16.63 -9.96 -17.82
N PRO A 28 -17.55 -9.26 -18.53
CA PRO A 28 -18.11 -7.99 -18.03
C PRO A 28 -18.87 -8.13 -16.72
N ALA A 29 -19.46 -9.30 -16.45
CA ALA A 29 -20.21 -9.57 -15.22
C ALA A 29 -19.32 -9.77 -13.99
N ARG A 30 -18.00 -9.91 -14.18
CA ARG A 30 -17.06 -10.30 -13.13
C ARG A 30 -15.84 -9.39 -13.02
N THR A 31 -15.50 -8.68 -14.08
CA THR A 31 -14.30 -7.83 -14.12
C THR A 31 -14.70 -6.36 -14.21
N ARG A 32 -13.93 -5.47 -13.55
CA ARG A 32 -14.15 -4.02 -13.66
C ARG A 32 -14.19 -3.60 -15.13
N PRO A 33 -15.05 -2.64 -15.53
CA PRO A 33 -15.27 -2.31 -16.94
C PRO A 33 -14.00 -1.99 -17.73
N ALA A 34 -13.04 -1.28 -17.13
CA ALA A 34 -11.75 -0.97 -17.77
C ALA A 34 -10.93 -2.24 -18.07
N ALA A 35 -10.69 -3.08 -17.05
CA ALA A 35 -9.97 -4.33 -17.24
C ALA A 35 -10.73 -5.32 -18.14
N ALA A 36 -12.07 -5.37 -18.06
CA ALA A 36 -12.90 -6.20 -18.91
C ALA A 36 -12.68 -5.87 -20.40
N ARG A 37 -12.61 -4.58 -20.76
CA ARG A 37 -12.30 -4.15 -22.14
C ARG A 37 -10.93 -4.66 -22.60
N SER A 38 -9.88 -4.51 -21.79
CA SER A 38 -8.53 -4.99 -22.12
C SER A 38 -8.49 -6.50 -22.34
N TRP A 39 -9.17 -7.26 -21.49
CA TRP A 39 -9.25 -8.71 -21.61
C TRP A 39 -10.08 -9.18 -22.81
N LEU A 40 -11.21 -8.52 -23.08
CA LEU A 40 -12.02 -8.80 -24.26
C LEU A 40 -11.27 -8.47 -25.56
N LEU A 41 -10.45 -7.41 -25.58
CA LEU A 41 -9.58 -7.10 -26.71
C LEU A 41 -8.53 -8.19 -26.91
N LEU A 42 -7.82 -8.60 -25.85
CA LEU A 42 -6.82 -9.67 -25.94
C LEU A 42 -7.43 -10.99 -26.43
N ILE A 43 -8.56 -11.39 -25.87
CA ILE A 43 -9.30 -12.60 -26.29
C ILE A 43 -9.86 -12.42 -27.71
N GLY A 44 -10.23 -11.21 -28.09
CA GLY A 44 -10.65 -10.89 -29.46
C GLY A 44 -9.53 -11.03 -30.49
N PHE A 45 -8.27 -10.78 -30.15
CA PHE A 45 -7.17 -10.98 -31.10
C PHE A 45 -6.58 -12.40 -31.03
N VAL A 46 -6.47 -12.97 -29.84
CA VAL A 46 -5.78 -14.25 -29.60
C VAL A 46 -6.55 -15.11 -28.59
N PRO A 47 -7.76 -15.63 -28.91
CA PRO A 47 -8.64 -16.25 -27.91
C PRO A 47 -8.05 -17.49 -27.25
N LEU A 48 -7.34 -18.34 -28.01
CA LEU A 48 -6.72 -19.57 -27.50
C LEU A 48 -5.67 -19.32 -26.41
N ALA A 49 -4.97 -18.18 -26.46
CA ALA A 49 -4.00 -17.77 -25.43
C ALA A 49 -4.64 -16.80 -24.41
N GLY A 50 -5.50 -15.91 -24.88
CA GLY A 50 -6.16 -14.87 -24.10
C GLY A 50 -7.07 -15.43 -23.02
N LEU A 51 -7.81 -16.51 -23.29
CA LEU A 51 -8.67 -17.13 -22.27
C LEU A 51 -7.85 -17.76 -21.13
N PRO A 52 -6.82 -18.61 -21.37
CA PRO A 52 -5.94 -19.07 -20.30
C PRO A 52 -5.30 -17.93 -19.51
N LEU A 53 -4.83 -16.87 -20.18
CA LEU A 53 -4.28 -15.69 -19.50
C LEU A 53 -5.34 -15.00 -18.63
N TYR A 54 -6.56 -14.82 -19.13
CA TYR A 54 -7.66 -14.26 -18.34
C TYR A 54 -7.99 -15.14 -17.12
N LEU A 55 -8.02 -16.46 -17.28
CA LEU A 55 -8.33 -17.35 -16.16
C LEU A 55 -7.24 -17.32 -15.09
N LEU A 56 -6.00 -17.02 -15.46
CA LEU A 56 -4.87 -16.86 -14.53
C LEU A 56 -4.78 -15.44 -13.93
N PHE A 57 -5.19 -14.40 -14.66
CA PHE A 57 -4.87 -13.00 -14.32
C PHE A 57 -6.04 -12.01 -14.41
N GLY A 58 -7.20 -12.42 -14.89
CA GLY A 58 -8.29 -11.52 -15.27
C GLY A 58 -9.19 -11.06 -14.14
N HIS A 59 -9.32 -11.87 -13.09
CA HIS A 59 -10.14 -11.57 -11.93
C HIS A 59 -9.31 -11.70 -10.65
N PRO A 60 -9.29 -10.74 -9.72
CA PRO A 60 -8.72 -10.97 -8.40
C PRO A 60 -9.61 -11.96 -7.64
N TRP A 61 -9.15 -13.19 -7.40
CA TRP A 61 -9.86 -14.13 -6.54
C TRP A 61 -9.06 -14.39 -5.28
N LEU A 62 -9.77 -14.46 -4.15
CA LEU A 62 -9.29 -15.03 -2.90
C LEU A 62 -9.99 -16.37 -2.70
N SER A 63 -9.35 -17.30 -1.99
CA SER A 63 -10.01 -18.55 -1.62
C SER A 63 -11.21 -18.24 -0.71
N ARG A 64 -12.27 -19.06 -0.76
CA ARG A 64 -13.44 -18.90 0.12
C ARG A 64 -13.04 -18.92 1.59
N ASP A 65 -12.09 -19.79 1.94
CA ASP A 65 -11.54 -19.90 3.29
C ASP A 65 -10.83 -18.62 3.73
N ARG A 66 -10.06 -17.98 2.84
CA ARG A 66 -9.39 -16.71 3.14
C ARG A 66 -10.38 -15.56 3.32
N ILE A 67 -11.43 -15.50 2.50
CA ILE A 67 -12.52 -14.53 2.67
C ILE A 67 -13.23 -14.76 4.01
N ALA A 68 -13.50 -16.01 4.38
CA ALA A 68 -14.11 -16.35 5.67
C ALA A 68 -13.21 -15.95 6.85
N ARG A 69 -11.91 -16.27 6.78
CA ARG A 69 -10.91 -15.87 7.79
C ARG A 69 -10.80 -14.35 7.89
N GLN A 70 -10.83 -13.62 6.78
CA GLN A 70 -10.83 -12.15 6.80
C GLN A 70 -12.06 -11.61 7.55
N ARG A 71 -13.25 -12.14 7.26
CA ARG A 71 -14.48 -11.69 7.96
C ARG A 71 -14.40 -11.94 9.46
N GLN A 72 -13.86 -13.10 9.85
CA GLN A 72 -13.58 -13.41 11.25
C GLN A 72 -12.55 -12.45 11.84
N ALA A 73 -11.47 -12.15 11.10
CA ALA A 73 -10.44 -11.22 11.55
C ALA A 73 -10.97 -9.79 11.74
N SER A 74 -11.84 -9.29 10.84
CA SER A 74 -12.57 -8.02 11.04
C SER A 74 -13.44 -8.03 12.29
N GLN A 75 -14.07 -9.17 12.61
CA GLN A 75 -14.83 -9.29 13.85
C GLN A 75 -13.91 -9.25 15.07
N VAL A 76 -12.77 -9.95 15.03
CA VAL A 76 -11.75 -9.90 16.09
C VAL A 76 -11.27 -8.46 16.29
N ILE A 77 -10.93 -7.74 15.21
CA ILE A 77 -10.53 -6.33 15.29
C ILE A 77 -11.56 -5.48 16.07
N ARG A 78 -12.86 -5.67 15.82
CA ARG A 78 -13.91 -4.94 16.55
C ARG A 78 -13.99 -5.33 18.02
N GLU A 79 -13.82 -6.60 18.34
CA GLU A 79 -13.82 -7.11 19.72
C GLU A 79 -12.60 -6.61 20.51
N GLU A 80 -11.41 -6.67 19.93
CA GLU A 80 -10.14 -6.27 20.59
C GLU A 80 -10.03 -4.75 20.80
N GLN A 81 -10.86 -3.93 20.13
CA GLN A 81 -10.92 -2.47 20.33
C GLN A 81 -11.83 -2.04 21.47
N LEU A 82 -12.74 -2.91 21.94
CA LEU A 82 -13.68 -2.58 23.02
C LEU A 82 -12.99 -2.06 24.30
N PRO A 83 -11.84 -2.61 24.74
CA PRO A 83 -11.11 -2.08 25.90
C PRO A 83 -10.58 -0.65 25.72
N LEU A 84 -10.50 -0.14 24.49
CA LEU A 84 -10.03 1.21 24.17
C LEU A 84 -11.18 2.20 24.05
N ALA A 85 -12.44 1.80 24.30
CA ALA A 85 -13.62 2.63 24.05
C ALA A 85 -13.57 3.99 24.77
N ASP A 86 -12.99 4.03 25.98
CA ASP A 86 -12.82 5.26 26.76
C ASP A 86 -11.77 6.21 26.16
N LEU A 87 -10.93 5.71 25.25
CA LEU A 87 -9.90 6.46 24.52
C LEU A 87 -10.35 6.84 23.10
N ARG A 88 -11.64 6.66 22.79
CA ARG A 88 -12.22 7.04 21.51
C ARG A 88 -12.15 8.54 21.34
N TRP A 89 -11.45 8.98 20.29
CA TRP A 89 -11.45 10.39 19.92
C TRP A 89 -12.78 10.76 19.27
N THR A 90 -13.32 11.91 19.64
CA THR A 90 -14.53 12.46 18.99
C THR A 90 -14.10 13.60 18.06
N PRO A 91 -14.34 13.49 16.75
CA PRO A 91 -14.01 14.57 15.84
C PRO A 91 -14.85 15.81 16.15
N PRO A 92 -14.40 17.03 15.75
CA PRO A 92 -15.22 18.22 15.79
C PRO A 92 -16.57 18.01 15.08
N GLU A 93 -17.59 18.80 15.42
CA GLU A 93 -18.94 18.67 14.82
C GLU A 93 -18.98 18.96 13.32
N THR A 94 -18.02 19.75 12.82
CA THR A 94 -17.96 20.17 11.42
C THR A 94 -16.51 20.15 10.92
N GLY A 95 -16.36 20.20 9.60
CA GLY A 95 -15.06 20.22 8.93
C GLY A 95 -14.60 18.83 8.50
N ALA A 96 -13.42 18.78 7.88
CA ALA A 96 -12.92 17.57 7.25
C ALA A 96 -12.79 16.36 8.21
N PRO A 97 -12.32 16.51 9.46
CA PRO A 97 -12.25 15.38 10.37
C PRO A 97 -13.61 14.77 10.74
N ALA A 98 -14.67 15.60 10.82
CA ALA A 98 -16.05 15.17 11.12
C ALA A 98 -16.62 14.21 10.06
N GLU A 99 -16.26 14.45 8.80
CA GLU A 99 -16.67 13.62 7.66
C GLU A 99 -15.75 12.40 7.49
N MET A 100 -14.45 12.59 7.75
CA MET A 100 -13.43 11.58 7.47
C MET A 100 -13.42 10.45 8.50
N ALA A 101 -13.47 10.76 9.81
CA ALA A 101 -13.40 9.76 10.87
C ALA A 101 -14.46 8.63 10.76
N PRO A 102 -15.76 8.93 10.55
CA PRO A 102 -16.76 7.88 10.40
C PRO A 102 -16.65 7.12 9.08
N LEU A 103 -16.07 7.71 8.02
CA LEU A 103 -15.80 6.99 6.77
C LEU A 103 -14.68 5.96 7.00
N LEU A 104 -13.55 6.36 7.59
CA LEU A 104 -12.45 5.44 7.89
C LEU A 104 -12.89 4.29 8.79
N GLU A 105 -13.72 4.56 9.80
CA GLU A 105 -14.19 3.53 10.72
C GLU A 105 -15.03 2.48 10.00
N ARG A 106 -15.92 2.91 9.09
CA ARG A 106 -16.74 1.99 8.28
C ARG A 106 -15.94 1.21 7.24
N LEU A 107 -14.87 1.79 6.71
CA LEU A 107 -14.00 1.13 5.74
C LEU A 107 -13.05 0.14 6.43
N GLY A 108 -12.39 0.58 7.51
CA GLY A 108 -11.28 -0.11 8.15
C GLY A 108 -11.63 -0.93 9.39
N ASP A 109 -12.83 -0.79 9.95
CA ASP A 109 -13.25 -1.32 11.26
C ASP A 109 -12.51 -0.71 12.46
N PHE A 110 -11.72 0.35 12.29
CA PHE A 110 -10.94 0.98 13.36
C PHE A 110 -11.51 2.32 13.78
N MET A 111 -11.80 2.48 15.07
CA MET A 111 -12.22 3.77 15.62
C MET A 111 -11.03 4.73 15.75
N PRO A 112 -11.24 6.05 15.70
CA PRO A 112 -10.18 6.99 16.01
C PRO A 112 -9.91 7.01 17.53
N THR A 113 -8.64 7.14 17.92
CA THR A 113 -8.23 7.23 19.33
C THR A 113 -7.36 8.45 19.57
N HIS A 114 -7.41 8.97 20.79
CA HIS A 114 -6.53 10.05 21.26
C HIS A 114 -5.49 9.49 22.27
N GLY A 115 -4.68 10.34 22.89
CA GLY A 115 -3.64 9.88 23.81
C GLY A 115 -2.44 9.21 23.13
N ASN A 116 -2.21 9.50 21.84
CA ASN A 116 -1.10 8.95 21.07
C ASN A 116 0.08 9.92 20.98
N ALA A 117 1.26 9.38 20.71
CA ALA A 117 2.40 10.13 20.20
C ALA A 117 2.76 9.61 18.80
N VAL A 118 2.98 10.53 17.86
CA VAL A 118 3.38 10.20 16.48
C VAL A 118 4.62 11.00 16.11
N GLN A 119 5.72 10.28 15.91
CA GLN A 119 7.00 10.81 15.43
C GLN A 119 7.19 10.41 13.97
N LEU A 120 7.39 11.40 13.10
CA LEU A 120 7.75 11.18 11.70
C LEU A 120 9.27 11.08 11.58
N ILE A 121 9.76 10.03 10.95
CA ILE A 121 11.18 9.75 10.71
C ILE A 121 11.36 9.63 9.19
N ASP A 122 12.08 10.57 8.60
CA ASP A 122 12.42 10.62 7.17
C ASP A 122 13.90 10.30 6.89
N ASP A 123 14.69 10.11 7.94
CA ASP A 123 16.04 9.57 7.84
C ASP A 123 15.99 8.03 7.72
N TYR A 124 16.52 7.50 6.62
CA TYR A 124 16.40 6.09 6.27
C TYR A 124 17.09 5.17 7.29
N ASP A 125 18.34 5.48 7.63
CA ASP A 125 19.11 4.71 8.60
C ASP A 125 18.60 4.96 10.02
N GLY A 126 18.21 6.19 10.35
CA GLY A 126 17.62 6.56 11.64
C GLY A 126 16.34 5.77 11.97
N ALA A 127 15.46 5.55 11.00
CA ALA A 127 14.27 4.72 11.19
C ALA A 127 14.62 3.24 11.45
N LEU A 128 15.59 2.69 10.71
CA LEU A 128 16.08 1.33 10.95
C LEU A 128 16.77 1.20 12.32
N HIS A 129 17.63 2.14 12.69
CA HIS A 129 18.29 2.16 13.99
C HIS A 129 17.30 2.26 15.15
N ALA A 130 16.27 3.11 15.02
CA ALA A 130 15.21 3.22 16.01
C ALA A 130 14.47 1.89 16.17
N LEU A 131 14.10 1.23 15.06
CA LEU A 131 13.46 -0.08 15.08
C LEU A 131 14.34 -1.14 15.78
N LEU A 132 15.63 -1.19 15.43
CA LEU A 132 16.56 -2.14 16.03
C LEU A 132 16.74 -1.90 17.53
N ALA A 133 16.81 -0.63 17.96
CA ALA A 133 16.90 -0.26 19.37
C ALA A 133 15.64 -0.67 20.15
N ASP A 134 14.45 -0.47 19.58
CA ASP A 134 13.20 -0.91 20.20
C ASP A 134 13.14 -2.46 20.28
N ILE A 135 13.57 -3.19 19.24
CA ILE A 135 13.67 -4.67 19.29
C ILE A 135 14.65 -5.14 20.37
N ASP A 136 15.79 -4.47 20.53
CA ASP A 136 16.77 -4.79 21.56
C ASP A 136 16.26 -4.45 22.97
N GLY A 137 15.41 -3.44 23.10
CA GLY A 137 14.72 -3.07 24.35
C GLY A 137 13.52 -3.94 24.72
N ALA A 138 13.00 -4.71 23.77
CA ALA A 138 11.78 -5.51 23.94
C ALA A 138 11.89 -6.55 25.07
N ARG A 139 10.78 -6.72 25.79
CA ARG A 139 10.64 -7.59 26.97
C ARG A 139 9.61 -8.70 26.81
N THR A 140 8.56 -8.49 26.02
CA THR A 140 7.44 -9.44 25.90
C THR A 140 7.28 -9.99 24.49
N ARG A 141 7.21 -9.12 23.47
CA ARG A 141 6.93 -9.50 22.09
C ARG A 141 7.46 -8.50 21.07
N VAL A 142 7.82 -9.05 19.90
CA VAL A 142 8.18 -8.30 18.70
C VAL A 142 7.43 -8.90 17.52
N HIS A 143 6.65 -8.10 16.82
CA HIS A 143 5.82 -8.53 15.68
C HIS A 143 6.16 -7.68 14.46
N LEU A 144 6.73 -8.30 13.43
CA LEU A 144 7.14 -7.64 12.20
C LEU A 144 6.35 -8.18 11.01
N LEU A 145 5.79 -7.29 10.20
CA LEU A 145 5.13 -7.60 8.94
C LEU A 145 5.70 -6.70 7.85
N TYR A 146 6.36 -7.30 6.85
CA TYR A 146 7.00 -6.55 5.77
C TYR A 146 6.82 -7.19 4.39
N TYR A 147 6.77 -6.34 3.37
CA TYR A 147 6.75 -6.73 1.97
C TYR A 147 8.13 -7.19 1.47
N LEU A 148 9.18 -6.40 1.73
CA LEU A 148 10.55 -6.74 1.38
C LEU A 148 11.38 -6.96 2.64
N MET A 149 12.18 -8.01 2.59
CA MET A 149 13.37 -8.20 3.40
C MET A 149 14.47 -8.74 2.49
N PHE A 150 15.59 -8.02 2.39
CA PHE A 150 16.71 -8.39 1.53
C PHE A 150 17.83 -9.06 2.32
N ASP A 151 18.67 -9.82 1.61
CA ASP A 151 19.84 -10.52 2.15
C ASP A 151 21.06 -9.61 2.16
N ASP A 152 20.92 -8.46 2.81
CA ASP A 152 21.89 -7.35 2.89
C ASP A 152 22.14 -6.92 4.36
N GLY A 153 22.78 -5.77 4.57
CA GLY A 153 23.16 -5.28 5.90
C GLY A 153 21.97 -5.09 6.84
N ALA A 154 20.92 -4.43 6.36
CA ALA A 154 19.67 -4.23 7.08
C ALA A 154 18.99 -5.56 7.43
N GLY A 155 18.88 -6.49 6.46
CA GLY A 155 18.31 -7.81 6.71
C GLY A 155 19.07 -8.62 7.75
N GLU A 156 20.41 -8.56 7.74
CA GLU A 156 21.25 -9.20 8.74
C GLU A 156 21.10 -8.54 10.12
N ALA A 157 21.08 -7.20 10.18
CA ALA A 157 20.91 -6.46 11.43
C ALA A 157 19.57 -6.77 12.11
N VAL A 158 18.47 -6.80 11.35
CA VAL A 158 17.14 -7.18 11.86
C VAL A 158 17.12 -8.63 12.30
N THR A 159 17.72 -9.53 11.52
CA THR A 159 17.84 -10.95 11.89
C THR A 159 18.56 -11.11 13.23
N ALA A 160 19.72 -10.46 13.38
CA ALA A 160 20.49 -10.51 14.61
C ALA A 160 19.75 -9.90 15.81
N ALA A 161 18.99 -8.82 15.61
CA ALA A 161 18.17 -8.22 16.67
C ALA A 161 17.04 -9.16 17.13
N LEU A 162 16.35 -9.82 16.19
CA LEU A 162 15.32 -10.82 16.52
C LEU A 162 15.92 -12.04 17.24
N GLU A 163 17.10 -12.51 16.85
CA GLU A 163 17.79 -13.60 17.55
C GLU A 163 18.14 -13.20 18.99
N ARG A 164 18.67 -11.99 19.20
CA ARG A 164 18.95 -11.46 20.54
C ARG A 164 17.67 -11.35 21.37
N ALA A 165 16.57 -10.88 20.78
CA ALA A 165 15.29 -10.79 21.48
C ALA A 165 14.75 -12.18 21.87
N ALA A 166 14.73 -13.12 20.93
CA ALA A 166 14.29 -14.49 21.18
C ALA A 166 15.16 -15.19 22.24
N ALA A 167 16.47 -14.96 22.25
CA ALA A 167 17.38 -15.48 23.28
C ALA A 167 17.07 -14.94 24.70
N ARG A 168 16.47 -13.74 24.80
CA ARG A 168 15.96 -13.18 26.07
C ARG A 168 14.58 -13.71 26.46
N GLY A 169 13.97 -14.60 25.66
CA GLY A 169 12.63 -15.13 25.87
C GLY A 169 11.50 -14.26 25.30
N VAL A 170 11.81 -13.23 24.50
CA VAL A 170 10.82 -12.37 23.85
C VAL A 170 10.13 -13.13 22.72
N THR A 171 8.80 -13.09 22.67
CA THR A 171 8.04 -13.76 21.60
C THR A 171 8.17 -12.99 20.29
N CYS A 172 8.98 -13.52 19.38
CA CYS A 172 9.24 -12.89 18.09
C CYS A 172 8.42 -13.55 16.97
N ARG A 173 7.64 -12.75 16.22
CA ARG A 173 6.85 -13.20 15.07
C ARG A 173 7.18 -12.34 13.84
N LEU A 174 7.46 -13.00 12.73
CA LEU A 174 7.85 -12.37 11.47
C LEU A 174 6.96 -12.87 10.33
N LEU A 175 6.22 -11.95 9.73
CA LEU A 175 5.43 -12.12 8.52
C LEU A 175 6.15 -11.43 7.34
N LEU A 176 6.42 -12.21 6.30
CA LEU A 176 7.10 -11.72 5.10
C LEU A 176 6.31 -12.06 3.85
N ASP A 177 6.13 -11.11 2.93
CA ASP A 177 5.51 -11.42 1.64
C ASP A 177 6.36 -12.45 0.87
N ALA A 178 5.73 -13.53 0.42
CA ALA A 178 6.44 -14.67 -0.14
C ALA A 178 7.19 -14.36 -1.45
N VAL A 179 6.79 -13.32 -2.18
CA VAL A 179 7.41 -12.93 -3.44
C VAL A 179 8.34 -11.74 -3.25
N GLY A 180 7.88 -10.70 -2.56
CA GLY A 180 8.71 -9.52 -2.26
C GLY A 180 9.94 -9.87 -1.43
N ALA A 181 9.75 -10.60 -0.32
CA ALA A 181 10.81 -10.97 0.60
C ALA A 181 11.43 -12.35 0.30
N LYS A 182 11.31 -12.86 -0.93
CA LYS A 182 11.83 -14.18 -1.32
C LYS A 182 13.32 -14.34 -1.01
N ARG A 183 14.12 -13.28 -1.16
CA ARG A 183 15.57 -13.27 -0.83
C ARG A 183 15.78 -13.45 0.68
N GLY A 184 15.17 -12.59 1.50
CA GLY A 184 15.21 -12.69 2.96
C GLY A 184 14.69 -14.02 3.50
N LEU A 185 13.54 -14.51 3.02
CA LEU A 185 12.98 -15.81 3.41
C LEU A 185 13.96 -16.96 3.13
N ARG A 186 14.61 -16.98 1.97
CA ARG A 186 15.60 -18.00 1.62
C ARG A 186 16.85 -17.94 2.49
N ARG A 187 17.29 -16.72 2.83
CA ARG A 187 18.53 -16.49 3.58
C ARG A 187 18.35 -16.72 5.08
N TYR A 188 17.28 -16.20 5.68
CA TYR A 188 17.17 -16.04 7.14
C TYR A 188 16.14 -16.95 7.80
N ALA A 189 15.11 -17.44 7.10
CA ALA A 189 13.99 -18.12 7.76
C ALA A 189 14.42 -19.34 8.60
N ARG A 190 15.31 -20.19 8.08
CA ARG A 190 15.81 -21.37 8.84
C ARG A 190 16.58 -20.96 10.09
N ARG A 191 17.39 -19.91 9.99
CA ARG A 191 18.20 -19.37 11.09
C ARG A 191 17.30 -18.79 12.18
N LEU A 192 16.33 -17.96 11.79
CA LEU A 192 15.34 -17.38 12.70
C LEU A 192 14.49 -18.44 13.40
N LEU A 193 14.01 -19.46 12.66
CA LEU A 193 13.27 -20.58 13.24
C LEU A 193 14.10 -21.36 14.26
N ALA A 194 15.40 -21.58 13.97
CA ALA A 194 16.31 -22.24 14.91
C ALA A 194 16.57 -21.41 16.18
N ALA A 195 16.48 -20.08 16.09
CA ALA A 195 16.59 -19.17 17.21
C ALA A 195 15.27 -19.00 18.01
N GLY A 196 14.19 -19.68 17.61
CA GLY A 196 12.89 -19.60 18.29
C GLY A 196 11.96 -18.50 17.78
N VAL A 197 12.31 -17.81 16.70
CA VAL A 197 11.45 -16.82 16.04
C VAL A 197 10.41 -17.54 15.16
N GLN A 198 9.15 -17.15 15.27
CA GLN A 198 8.09 -17.70 14.42
C GLN A 198 8.06 -16.96 13.08
N VAL A 199 8.36 -17.66 11.98
CA VAL A 199 8.46 -17.05 10.64
C VAL A 199 7.41 -17.65 9.72
N HIS A 200 6.57 -16.80 9.12
CA HIS A 200 5.57 -17.21 8.13
C HIS A 200 5.62 -16.35 6.87
N ALA A 201 5.45 -17.01 5.73
CA ALA A 201 5.33 -16.34 4.44
C ALA A 201 3.86 -16.00 4.15
N MET A 202 3.57 -14.74 3.86
CA MET A 202 2.25 -14.27 3.45
C MET A 202 2.04 -14.50 1.96
N LEU A 203 0.81 -14.85 1.58
CA LEU A 203 0.42 -15.06 0.17
C LEU A 203 1.40 -15.95 -0.63
N PRO A 204 1.75 -17.17 -0.15
CA PRO A 204 2.83 -17.99 -0.71
C PRO A 204 2.69 -18.42 -2.18
N GLY A 205 1.51 -18.27 -2.79
CA GLY A 205 1.27 -18.68 -4.18
C GLY A 205 1.56 -20.18 -4.42
N GLY A 206 2.09 -20.52 -5.61
CA GLY A 206 2.54 -21.88 -5.95
C GLY A 206 1.41 -22.93 -5.96
N LEU A 207 1.69 -24.21 -5.69
CA LEU A 207 0.67 -25.28 -5.59
C LEU A 207 -0.40 -25.01 -4.52
N GLN A 208 -0.14 -24.08 -3.59
CA GLN A 208 -1.06 -23.64 -2.55
C GLN A 208 -1.95 -22.46 -2.98
N TRP A 209 -1.86 -22.01 -4.24
CA TRP A 209 -2.66 -20.90 -4.79
C TRP A 209 -4.18 -21.07 -4.60
N ARG A 210 -4.67 -22.32 -4.61
CA ARG A 210 -6.09 -22.63 -4.35
C ARG A 210 -6.54 -22.28 -2.93
N ARG A 211 -5.62 -22.26 -1.96
CA ARG A 211 -5.88 -21.92 -0.54
C ARG A 211 -5.61 -20.46 -0.21
N SER A 212 -4.79 -19.76 -1.01
CA SER A 212 -4.42 -18.37 -0.78
C SER A 212 -5.26 -17.41 -1.63
N GLY A 213 -5.01 -17.37 -2.94
CA GLY A 213 -5.63 -16.43 -3.87
C GLY A 213 -4.81 -16.33 -5.15
N ARG A 214 -5.14 -15.35 -6.00
CA ARG A 214 -4.38 -15.07 -7.22
C ARG A 214 -2.90 -14.80 -6.90
N MET A 215 -2.01 -15.32 -7.74
CA MET A 215 -0.57 -15.31 -7.50
C MET A 215 0.05 -13.92 -7.45
N ASP A 216 -0.63 -12.88 -7.90
CA ASP A 216 -0.13 -11.51 -7.94
C ASP A 216 -0.66 -10.63 -6.79
N LEU A 217 -1.51 -11.14 -5.91
CA LEU A 217 -1.88 -10.42 -4.69
C LEU A 217 -0.66 -10.31 -3.79
N ARG A 218 -0.44 -9.16 -3.17
CA ARG A 218 0.70 -8.91 -2.28
C ARG A 218 0.26 -8.22 -1.01
N ASN A 219 0.98 -8.50 0.07
CA ASN A 219 0.87 -7.70 1.28
C ASN A 219 1.97 -6.64 1.26
N HIS A 220 1.58 -5.40 0.97
CA HIS A 220 2.46 -4.25 0.90
C HIS A 220 2.52 -3.47 2.22
N ARG A 221 1.92 -3.96 3.31
CA ARG A 221 2.05 -3.33 4.61
C ARG A 221 3.48 -3.44 5.13
N LYS A 222 3.88 -2.44 5.92
CA LYS A 222 5.10 -2.44 6.73
C LYS A 222 4.70 -2.02 8.13
N VAL A 223 4.65 -2.99 9.02
CA VAL A 223 4.20 -2.82 10.40
C VAL A 223 5.22 -3.49 11.30
N ALA A 224 5.67 -2.77 12.32
CA ALA A 224 6.39 -3.36 13.45
C ALA A 224 5.66 -3.01 14.74
N VAL A 225 5.53 -3.95 15.65
CA VAL A 225 4.97 -3.75 16.99
C VAL A 225 5.95 -4.32 18.01
N ILE A 226 6.31 -3.51 18.99
CA ILE A 226 7.30 -3.80 20.02
C ILE A 226 6.64 -3.59 21.38
N ASP A 227 6.34 -4.70 22.05
CA ASP A 227 5.60 -4.72 23.31
C ASP A 227 4.32 -3.85 23.23
N ASP A 228 4.05 -3.10 24.30
CA ASP A 228 3.08 -2.01 24.41
C ASP A 228 3.76 -0.63 24.32
N THR A 229 5.01 -0.60 23.82
CA THR A 229 5.88 0.59 23.93
C THR A 229 5.99 1.39 22.63
N ALA A 230 6.08 0.73 21.49
CA ALA A 230 6.20 1.36 20.18
C ALA A 230 5.67 0.50 19.04
N ALA A 231 5.16 1.16 18.01
CA ALA A 231 4.91 0.55 16.71
C ALA A 231 5.38 1.45 15.57
N TYR A 232 5.57 0.86 14.40
CA TYR A 232 6.03 1.54 13.21
C TYR A 232 5.09 1.26 12.05
N VAL A 233 4.81 2.29 11.25
CA VAL A 233 4.04 2.17 10.01
C VAL A 233 4.56 3.17 8.98
N GLY A 234 4.65 2.77 7.71
CA GLY A 234 5.12 3.66 6.66
C GLY A 234 5.55 2.96 5.39
N SER A 235 6.53 3.54 4.71
CA SER A 235 7.03 3.09 3.40
C SER A 235 8.26 2.17 3.51
N GLN A 236 9.06 2.39 4.56
CA GLN A 236 9.99 1.50 5.29
C GLN A 236 10.15 0.04 4.89
N ASN A 237 10.98 -0.39 3.93
CA ASN A 237 11.30 -1.83 3.79
C ASN A 237 12.54 -2.26 4.59
N LEU A 238 12.70 -3.58 4.84
CA LEU A 238 13.89 -4.13 5.52
C LEU A 238 15.01 -4.41 4.52
N ALA A 239 15.66 -3.36 4.04
CA ALA A 239 16.76 -3.41 3.07
C ALA A 239 17.71 -2.23 3.26
N ASP A 240 18.93 -2.32 2.73
CA ASP A 240 19.88 -1.20 2.71
C ASP A 240 19.39 -0.09 1.78
N ALA A 241 19.61 1.19 2.12
CA ALA A 241 19.09 2.33 1.34
C ALA A 241 19.43 2.24 -0.16
N ASP A 242 20.60 1.69 -0.49
CA ASP A 242 21.14 1.57 -1.85
C ASP A 242 20.56 0.41 -2.67
N PHE A 243 19.50 -0.26 -2.21
CA PHE A 243 18.93 -1.40 -2.93
C PHE A 243 18.40 -1.05 -4.34
N ILE A 244 18.15 0.25 -4.62
CA ILE A 244 18.00 0.77 -5.97
C ILE A 244 19.34 1.36 -6.43
N VAL A 245 20.00 0.64 -7.34
CA VAL A 245 21.35 1.00 -7.83
C VAL A 245 21.37 2.44 -8.37
N GLY A 246 22.23 3.27 -7.78
CA GLY A 246 22.46 4.66 -8.20
C GLY A 246 21.44 5.68 -7.70
N ALA A 247 20.45 5.25 -6.88
CA ALA A 247 19.48 6.15 -6.26
C ALA A 247 19.08 5.59 -4.89
N PRO A 248 19.80 5.94 -3.81
CA PRO A 248 19.44 5.52 -2.45
C PRO A 248 17.97 5.82 -2.16
N ASN A 249 17.31 5.04 -1.30
CA ASN A 249 15.90 5.24 -1.00
C ASN A 249 15.71 6.37 0.01
N ARG A 250 14.70 7.21 -0.22
CA ARG A 250 14.16 8.13 0.79
C ARG A 250 12.75 7.69 1.12
N GLU A 251 12.51 7.37 2.37
CA GLU A 251 11.23 6.85 2.87
C GLU A 251 10.73 7.71 4.03
N LEU A 252 9.48 7.50 4.40
CA LEU A 252 8.88 8.09 5.59
C LEU A 252 8.23 7.00 6.43
N VAL A 253 8.52 7.03 7.73
CA VAL A 253 8.01 6.12 8.74
C VAL A 253 7.41 6.92 9.89
N ALA A 254 6.25 6.51 10.37
CA ALA A 254 5.70 6.98 11.64
C ALA A 254 6.04 5.97 12.73
N ARG A 255 6.74 6.42 13.77
CA ARG A 255 6.84 5.72 15.05
C ARG A 255 5.69 6.19 15.94
N VAL A 256 4.90 5.24 16.41
CA VAL A 256 3.61 5.45 17.09
C VAL A 256 3.68 4.84 18.48
N GLN A 257 3.16 5.56 19.46
CA GLN A 257 2.99 5.10 20.83
C GLN A 257 1.60 5.50 21.33
N GLY A 258 1.07 4.77 22.33
CA GLY A 258 -0.29 4.95 22.83
C GLY A 258 -1.33 4.06 22.12
N PRO A 259 -2.63 4.36 22.24
CA PRO A 259 -3.75 3.53 21.78
C PRO A 259 -3.70 3.01 20.33
N ALA A 260 -3.16 3.80 19.41
CA ALA A 260 -3.01 3.43 18.01
C ALA A 260 -1.99 2.29 17.79
N LEU A 261 -1.10 2.02 18.75
CA LEU A 261 -0.23 0.85 18.75
C LEU A 261 -1.06 -0.45 18.82
N ALA A 262 -2.03 -0.53 19.73
CA ALA A 262 -2.91 -1.69 19.83
C ALA A 262 -3.70 -1.92 18.53
N HIS A 263 -4.09 -0.84 17.82
CA HIS A 263 -4.71 -0.97 16.50
C HIS A 263 -3.73 -1.54 15.46
N LEU A 264 -2.46 -1.12 15.48
CA LEU A 264 -1.42 -1.66 14.59
C LEU A 264 -1.15 -3.15 14.90
N GLU A 265 -1.17 -3.52 16.17
CA GLU A 265 -1.09 -4.91 16.61
C GLU A 265 -2.29 -5.72 16.15
N ALA A 266 -3.50 -5.17 16.20
CA ALA A 266 -4.70 -5.85 15.71
C ALA A 266 -4.64 -6.12 14.19
N VAL A 267 -4.03 -5.21 13.41
CA VAL A 267 -3.75 -5.47 11.98
C VAL A 267 -2.76 -6.63 11.83
N PHE A 268 -1.66 -6.65 12.59
CA PHE A 268 -0.72 -7.76 12.58
C PHE A 268 -1.38 -9.09 12.97
N ALA A 269 -2.17 -9.10 14.05
CA ALA A 269 -2.88 -10.28 14.54
C ALA A 269 -3.90 -10.79 13.53
N SER A 270 -4.56 -9.90 12.79
CA SER A 270 -5.47 -10.22 11.69
C SER A 270 -4.74 -10.92 10.55
N ASP A 271 -3.62 -10.37 10.07
CA ASP A 271 -2.79 -11.02 9.05
C ASP A 271 -2.20 -12.36 9.53
N TRP A 272 -1.79 -12.43 10.80
CA TRP A 272 -1.32 -13.67 11.42
C TRP A 272 -2.41 -14.74 11.37
N PHE A 273 -3.61 -14.43 11.86
CA PHE A 273 -4.75 -15.34 11.85
C PHE A 273 -5.12 -15.80 10.44
N ILE A 274 -5.06 -14.91 9.45
CA ILE A 274 -5.34 -15.25 8.05
C ILE A 274 -4.36 -16.32 7.55
N GLU A 275 -3.06 -16.19 7.85
CA GLU A 275 -2.03 -17.11 7.38
C GLU A 275 -1.93 -18.40 8.22
N THR A 276 -2.02 -18.30 9.54
CA THR A 276 -1.76 -19.43 10.46
C THR A 276 -3.04 -20.09 11.00
N GLY A 277 -4.14 -19.33 11.09
CA GLY A 277 -5.36 -19.73 11.79
C GLY A 277 -5.29 -19.56 13.31
N GLU A 278 -4.18 -19.06 13.86
CA GLU A 278 -4.01 -18.78 15.28
C GLU A 278 -4.54 -17.37 15.61
N ARG A 279 -5.44 -17.26 16.59
CA ARG A 279 -5.89 -15.95 17.10
C ARG A 279 -4.87 -15.46 18.14
N LEU A 280 -4.28 -14.30 17.88
CA LEU A 280 -3.45 -13.60 18.86
C LEU A 280 -4.34 -12.66 19.69
N ALA A 281 -4.06 -12.56 20.98
CA ALA A 281 -4.65 -11.53 21.83
C ALA A 281 -3.91 -10.20 21.61
N VAL A 282 -4.64 -9.09 21.55
CA VAL A 282 -4.05 -7.76 21.47
C VAL A 282 -4.04 -7.17 22.87
N ALA A 283 -2.88 -6.75 23.37
CA ALA A 283 -2.84 -6.13 24.69
C ALA A 283 -3.41 -4.71 24.60
N PRO A 284 -4.35 -4.32 25.47
CA PRO A 284 -4.79 -2.94 25.52
C PRO A 284 -3.63 -2.05 25.95
N THR A 285 -3.43 -0.97 25.22
CA THR A 285 -2.46 0.08 25.55
C THR A 285 -3.15 1.23 26.26
N THR A 286 -2.42 1.94 27.12
CA THR A 286 -2.93 3.15 27.79
C THR A 286 -2.64 4.41 26.98
N ALA A 287 -3.44 5.45 27.19
CA ALA A 287 -3.10 6.79 26.71
C ALA A 287 -1.75 7.25 27.29
N LEU A 288 -0.99 8.00 26.49
CA LEU A 288 0.20 8.68 26.95
C LEU A 288 -0.19 9.96 27.71
N PRO A 289 0.32 10.19 28.94
CA PRO A 289 -0.03 11.39 29.71
C PRO A 289 0.38 12.70 29.03
N ASP A 290 1.53 12.70 28.33
CA ASP A 290 2.16 13.89 27.78
C ASP A 290 1.95 14.07 26.27
N ALA A 291 1.07 13.26 25.65
CA ALA A 291 0.81 13.31 24.21
C ALA A 291 -0.65 12.94 23.91
N ASP A 292 -1.33 13.79 23.14
CA ASP A 292 -2.76 13.63 22.85
C ASP A 292 -3.09 13.69 21.35
N VAL A 293 -2.26 13.03 20.54
CA VAL A 293 -2.47 12.99 19.09
C VAL A 293 -3.66 12.09 18.76
N ALA A 294 -4.64 12.62 18.03
CA ALA A 294 -5.73 11.85 17.49
C ALA A 294 -5.29 11.11 16.21
N ALA A 295 -5.50 9.79 16.16
CA ALA A 295 -5.09 8.97 15.02
C ALA A 295 -6.08 7.84 14.73
N GLN A 296 -6.10 7.38 13.48
CA GLN A 296 -6.97 6.32 13.01
C GLN A 296 -6.29 5.48 11.93
N LEU A 297 -6.45 4.16 12.00
CA LEU A 297 -5.90 3.26 11.00
C LEU A 297 -6.89 3.00 9.86
N LEU A 298 -6.32 2.84 8.68
CA LEU A 298 -6.99 2.38 7.48
C LEU A 298 -6.22 1.20 6.88
N PRO A 299 -6.57 -0.05 7.22
CA PRO A 299 -6.17 -1.17 6.40
C PRO A 299 -6.96 -1.19 5.09
N SER A 300 -6.32 -1.61 4.01
CA SER A 300 -6.98 -1.90 2.73
C SER A 300 -6.52 -3.22 2.15
N GLY A 301 -7.21 -3.69 1.11
CA GLY A 301 -6.79 -4.84 0.32
C GLY A 301 -7.96 -5.60 -0.29
N PRO A 302 -7.66 -6.61 -1.12
CA PRO A 302 -8.67 -7.36 -1.89
C PRO A 302 -9.66 -8.15 -1.02
N ALA A 303 -9.39 -8.28 0.27
CA ALA A 303 -10.22 -8.99 1.23
C ALA A 303 -11.29 -8.08 1.88
N TYR A 304 -11.16 -6.76 1.76
CA TYR A 304 -12.16 -5.80 2.23
C TYR A 304 -13.32 -5.67 1.24
N PRO A 305 -14.54 -5.35 1.70
CA PRO A 305 -15.72 -5.25 0.83
C PRO A 305 -15.71 -4.00 -0.07
N PHE A 306 -14.99 -2.95 0.33
CA PHE A 306 -14.87 -1.68 -0.39
C PHE A 306 -13.41 -1.42 -0.81
N GLU A 307 -13.21 -0.43 -1.68
CA GLU A 307 -11.87 -0.01 -2.13
C GLU A 307 -11.29 1.01 -1.14
N ASN A 308 -11.10 0.56 0.11
CA ASN A 308 -10.77 1.40 1.27
C ASN A 308 -9.71 2.49 1.01
N ALA A 309 -8.59 2.12 0.37
CA ALA A 309 -7.51 3.04 0.08
C ALA A 309 -7.92 4.12 -0.94
N ARG A 310 -8.54 3.71 -2.05
CA ARG A 310 -9.03 4.61 -3.10
C ARG A 310 -10.10 5.56 -2.57
N ASP A 311 -11.08 5.03 -1.86
CA ASP A 311 -12.20 5.82 -1.34
C ASP A 311 -11.73 6.84 -0.29
N THR A 312 -10.77 6.45 0.55
CA THR A 312 -10.15 7.38 1.51
C THR A 312 -9.34 8.46 0.82
N VAL A 313 -8.47 8.11 -0.13
CA VAL A 313 -7.67 9.08 -0.89
C VAL A 313 -8.59 10.09 -1.60
N ASN A 314 -9.65 9.62 -2.26
CA ASN A 314 -10.61 10.49 -2.93
C ASN A 314 -11.35 11.41 -1.95
N ALA A 315 -11.79 10.88 -0.80
CA ALA A 315 -12.42 11.68 0.23
C ALA A 315 -11.48 12.77 0.75
N LEU A 316 -10.21 12.44 1.04
CA LEU A 316 -9.20 13.41 1.49
C LEU A 316 -8.97 14.52 0.44
N ILE A 317 -8.91 14.16 -0.84
CA ILE A 317 -8.77 15.14 -1.93
C ILE A 317 -10.00 16.07 -1.98
N HIS A 318 -11.21 15.53 -1.86
CA HIS A 318 -12.45 16.31 -1.87
C HIS A 318 -12.63 17.20 -0.64
N LEU A 319 -12.09 16.79 0.51
CA LEU A 319 -12.18 17.53 1.77
C LEU A 319 -11.13 18.65 1.89
N ALA A 320 -10.09 18.65 1.04
CA ALA A 320 -9.08 19.71 1.01
C ALA A 320 -9.72 21.05 0.61
N ARG A 321 -9.51 22.10 1.41
CA ARG A 321 -10.09 23.43 1.18
C ARG A 321 -9.07 24.47 0.77
N ARG A 322 -7.80 24.30 1.15
CA ARG A 322 -6.72 25.27 0.95
C ARG A 322 -5.52 24.66 0.26
N ARG A 323 -5.01 23.54 0.78
CA ARG A 323 -3.74 22.97 0.33
C ARG A 323 -3.74 21.45 0.44
N LEU A 324 -3.25 20.82 -0.60
CA LEU A 324 -3.07 19.37 -0.67
C LEU A 324 -1.66 19.09 -1.18
N VAL A 325 -0.82 18.40 -0.40
CA VAL A 325 0.45 17.85 -0.89
C VAL A 325 0.36 16.33 -0.88
N LEU A 326 0.82 15.72 -1.96
CA LEU A 326 0.94 14.28 -2.10
C LEU A 326 2.38 13.93 -2.47
N ALA A 327 2.97 12.95 -1.80
CA ALA A 327 4.24 12.36 -2.19
C ALA A 327 4.06 10.87 -2.45
N THR A 328 4.52 10.41 -3.61
CA THR A 328 4.41 8.99 -3.97
C THR A 328 5.50 8.59 -5.00
N PRO A 329 6.04 7.36 -4.93
CA PRO A 329 6.99 6.87 -5.93
C PRO A 329 6.36 6.61 -7.30
N TYR A 330 5.08 6.24 -7.32
CA TYR A 330 4.36 5.88 -8.53
C TYR A 330 2.99 6.53 -8.52
N PHE A 331 2.68 7.24 -9.60
CA PHE A 331 1.44 7.98 -9.79
C PHE A 331 0.79 7.54 -11.10
N VAL A 332 -0.11 6.57 -11.01
CA VAL A 332 -0.93 6.06 -12.11
C VAL A 332 -2.37 6.01 -11.61
N PRO A 333 -3.00 7.19 -11.41
CA PRO A 333 -4.32 7.28 -10.78
C PRO A 333 -5.39 6.66 -11.67
N ASP A 334 -6.46 6.18 -11.03
CA ASP A 334 -7.69 5.87 -11.74
C ASP A 334 -8.45 7.16 -12.14
N ASP A 335 -9.47 7.01 -12.97
CA ASP A 335 -10.26 8.16 -13.46
C ASP A 335 -10.91 8.95 -12.32
N ALA A 336 -11.30 8.29 -11.22
CA ALA A 336 -11.90 8.96 -10.07
C ALA A 336 -10.88 9.83 -9.33
N THR A 337 -9.68 9.31 -9.04
CA THR A 337 -8.62 10.05 -8.37
C THR A 337 -8.12 11.21 -9.23
N LEU A 338 -7.96 10.98 -10.53
CA LEU A 338 -7.58 12.03 -11.47
C LEU A 338 -8.63 13.15 -11.51
N SER A 339 -9.92 12.80 -11.59
CA SER A 339 -11.02 13.75 -11.55
C SER A 339 -11.07 14.53 -10.24
N ALA A 340 -10.91 13.85 -9.10
CA ALA A 340 -10.89 14.50 -7.78
C ALA A 340 -9.77 15.53 -7.66
N LEU A 341 -8.54 15.19 -8.10
CA LEU A 341 -7.41 16.12 -8.09
C LEU A 341 -7.67 17.34 -8.98
N ARG A 342 -8.21 17.12 -10.19
CA ARG A 342 -8.58 18.21 -11.09
C ARG A 342 -9.65 19.12 -10.50
N ILE A 343 -10.69 18.55 -9.89
CA ILE A 343 -11.76 19.30 -9.22
C ILE A 343 -11.18 20.15 -8.08
N ALA A 344 -10.32 19.57 -7.23
CA ALA A 344 -9.69 20.30 -6.13
C ALA A 344 -8.88 21.50 -6.64
N ALA A 345 -8.01 21.28 -7.63
CA ALA A 345 -7.18 22.35 -8.20
C ALA A 345 -8.03 23.45 -8.87
N LEU A 346 -9.03 23.06 -9.68
CA LEU A 346 -9.95 24.01 -10.32
C LEU A 346 -10.83 24.77 -9.33
N SER A 347 -11.07 24.21 -8.14
CA SER A 347 -11.79 24.85 -7.04
C SER A 347 -10.91 25.82 -6.23
N GLY A 348 -9.63 25.98 -6.60
CA GLY A 348 -8.70 26.92 -5.97
C GLY A 348 -7.85 26.31 -4.85
N VAL A 349 -7.89 24.99 -4.64
CA VAL A 349 -7.00 24.30 -3.70
C VAL A 349 -5.58 24.28 -4.29
N GLU A 350 -4.58 24.63 -3.49
CA GLU A 350 -3.18 24.49 -3.88
C GLU A 350 -2.77 23.01 -3.84
N VAL A 351 -2.80 22.36 -5.00
CA VAL A 351 -2.41 20.95 -5.14
C VAL A 351 -0.96 20.84 -5.60
N GLN A 352 -0.14 20.16 -4.80
CA GLN A 352 1.27 19.89 -5.08
C GLN A 352 1.54 18.39 -5.05
N LEU A 353 2.01 17.86 -6.18
CA LEU A 353 2.41 16.47 -6.36
C LEU A 353 3.94 16.38 -6.37
N ILE A 354 4.51 15.60 -5.44
CA ILE A 354 5.95 15.36 -5.31
C ILE A 354 6.20 13.91 -5.74
N LEU A 355 6.99 13.74 -6.79
CA LEU A 355 7.27 12.44 -7.41
C LEU A 355 8.78 12.22 -7.43
N SER A 356 9.20 10.96 -7.42
CA SER A 356 10.61 10.63 -7.64
C SER A 356 11.02 10.93 -9.10
N ALA A 357 12.15 11.61 -9.30
CA ALA A 357 12.76 11.77 -10.62
C ALA A 357 13.38 10.44 -11.11
N SER A 358 13.90 9.65 -10.19
CA SER A 358 14.41 8.29 -10.43
C SER A 358 13.26 7.27 -10.39
N ASN A 359 13.30 6.26 -11.23
CA ASN A 359 12.28 5.21 -11.26
C ASN A 359 12.91 3.85 -11.63
N ASN A 360 12.51 2.79 -10.93
CA ASN A 360 12.96 1.41 -11.15
C ASN A 360 12.06 0.64 -12.15
N GLN A 361 10.92 1.22 -12.57
CA GLN A 361 9.92 0.67 -13.47
C GLN A 361 9.65 1.63 -14.64
N ARG A 362 10.33 1.40 -15.77
CA ARG A 362 10.26 2.29 -16.94
C ARG A 362 8.84 2.44 -17.52
N LEU A 363 8.07 1.36 -17.56
CA LEU A 363 6.69 1.39 -18.07
C LEU A 363 5.80 2.27 -17.19
N THR A 364 5.90 2.10 -15.87
CA THR A 364 5.21 2.93 -14.87
C THR A 364 5.62 4.39 -14.98
N ALA A 365 6.91 4.68 -15.19
CA ALA A 365 7.39 6.05 -15.40
C ALA A 365 6.77 6.71 -16.64
N TRP A 366 6.63 5.97 -17.74
CA TRP A 366 5.96 6.47 -18.96
C TRP A 366 4.45 6.63 -18.78
N ALA A 367 3.79 5.69 -18.10
CA ALA A 367 2.37 5.80 -17.78
C ALA A 367 2.10 7.03 -16.89
N GLN A 368 2.88 7.22 -15.83
CA GLN A 368 2.83 8.38 -14.95
C GLN A 368 3.00 9.69 -15.70
N ALA A 369 4.04 9.78 -16.54
CA ALA A 369 4.29 10.96 -17.39
C ALA A 369 3.07 11.33 -18.25
N SER A 370 2.32 10.34 -18.75
CA SER A 370 1.14 10.60 -19.60
C SER A 370 0.07 11.50 -18.95
N TYR A 371 0.00 11.54 -17.62
CA TYR A 371 -0.97 12.35 -16.87
C TYR A 371 -0.50 13.79 -16.62
N TYR A 372 0.80 14.08 -16.72
CA TYR A 372 1.35 15.38 -16.30
C TYR A 372 0.73 16.56 -17.06
N GLY A 373 0.42 16.40 -18.34
CA GLY A 373 -0.17 17.48 -19.15
C GLY A 373 -1.53 17.91 -18.63
N GLU A 374 -2.42 16.94 -18.40
CA GLU A 374 -3.77 17.19 -17.87
C GLU A 374 -3.74 17.78 -16.46
N LEU A 375 -2.83 17.30 -15.61
CA LEU A 375 -2.65 17.83 -14.25
C LEU A 375 -2.16 19.29 -14.27
N LEU A 376 -1.10 19.57 -15.03
CA LEU A 376 -0.52 20.92 -15.13
C LEU A 376 -1.52 21.92 -15.72
N GLU A 377 -2.33 21.50 -16.70
CA GLU A 377 -3.40 22.33 -17.27
C GLU A 377 -4.51 22.65 -16.26
N SER A 378 -4.75 21.78 -15.29
CA SER A 378 -5.70 22.03 -14.19
C SER A 378 -5.13 22.88 -13.05
N GLY A 379 -3.86 23.28 -13.12
CA GLY A 379 -3.20 24.11 -12.10
C GLY A 379 -2.46 23.31 -11.01
N ILE A 380 -2.43 21.98 -11.11
CA ILE A 380 -1.68 21.12 -10.19
C ILE A 380 -0.19 21.31 -10.42
N ARG A 381 0.57 21.52 -9.35
CA ARG A 381 2.04 21.64 -9.41
C ARG A 381 2.69 20.27 -9.29
N ILE A 382 3.66 19.99 -10.15
CA ILE A 382 4.41 18.73 -10.13
C ILE A 382 5.88 19.04 -9.88
N ALA A 383 6.48 18.36 -8.90
CA ALA A 383 7.88 18.46 -8.54
C ALA A 383 8.55 17.08 -8.61
N LEU A 384 9.66 16.98 -9.33
CA LEU A 384 10.46 15.75 -9.44
C LEU A 384 11.66 15.81 -8.51
N TYR A 385 11.60 15.05 -7.41
CA TYR A 385 12.65 14.95 -6.42
C TYR A 385 13.86 14.18 -6.96
N ARG A 386 15.04 14.79 -6.87
CA ARG A 386 16.26 14.33 -7.57
C ARG A 386 17.23 13.48 -6.75
N PRO A 387 17.58 13.82 -5.50
CA PRO A 387 18.75 13.25 -4.85
C PRO A 387 18.67 11.74 -4.66
N HIS A 388 17.49 11.23 -4.33
CA HIS A 388 17.25 9.84 -3.89
C HIS A 388 16.02 9.30 -4.63
N PHE A 389 15.84 7.98 -4.64
CA PHE A 389 14.56 7.39 -5.04
C PHE A 389 13.53 7.68 -3.95
N LEU A 390 12.62 8.64 -4.20
CA LEU A 390 11.58 9.02 -3.25
C LEU A 390 10.50 7.95 -3.22
N HIS A 391 10.59 7.05 -2.23
CA HIS A 391 9.64 5.98 -1.99
C HIS A 391 8.71 6.29 -0.81
N ALA A 392 8.76 7.49 -0.25
CA ALA A 392 7.78 7.96 0.73
C ALA A 392 6.36 8.00 0.15
N LYS A 393 5.36 7.69 0.99
CA LYS A 393 3.94 7.66 0.65
C LYS A 393 3.15 8.36 1.74
N HIS A 394 2.81 9.61 1.48
CA HIS A 394 2.05 10.42 2.41
C HIS A 394 1.25 11.50 1.71
N MET A 395 0.29 12.04 2.46
CA MET A 395 -0.55 13.14 2.04
C MET A 395 -0.79 14.07 3.22
N SER A 396 -0.73 15.37 3.00
CA SER A 396 -1.11 16.38 3.99
C SER A 396 -2.23 17.26 3.43
N ILE A 397 -3.30 17.38 4.22
CA ILE A 397 -4.57 18.00 3.85
C ILE A 397 -4.77 19.20 4.75
N ASP A 398 -4.74 20.37 4.14
CA ASP A 398 -4.75 21.67 4.81
C ASP A 398 -3.75 21.69 5.96
N ASP A 399 -4.19 22.11 7.15
CA ASP A 399 -3.42 22.08 8.39
C ASP A 399 -3.96 21.06 9.39
N ASP A 400 -4.98 20.27 9.02
CA ASP A 400 -5.79 19.51 9.97
C ASP A 400 -5.56 17.99 9.90
N MET A 401 -5.09 17.44 8.76
CA MET A 401 -4.93 15.99 8.60
C MET A 401 -3.67 15.58 7.83
N ALA A 402 -3.04 14.48 8.26
CA ALA A 402 -1.88 13.89 7.63
C ALA A 402 -2.05 12.36 7.51
N LEU A 403 -1.88 11.82 6.31
CA LEU A 403 -1.89 10.39 6.02
C LEU A 403 -0.46 9.92 5.77
N VAL A 404 -0.02 8.88 6.46
CA VAL A 404 1.28 8.22 6.24
C VAL A 404 1.08 6.71 6.20
N GLY A 405 1.77 6.01 5.28
CA GLY A 405 1.61 4.56 5.20
C GLY A 405 2.30 3.93 4.00
N SER A 406 1.70 2.84 3.52
CA SER A 406 2.22 2.05 2.39
C SER A 406 1.45 2.24 1.08
N ILE A 407 0.36 3.02 1.10
CA ILE A 407 -0.55 3.23 -0.04
C ILE A 407 0.14 4.01 -1.16
N ASN A 408 0.25 3.43 -2.35
CA ASN A 408 0.60 4.16 -3.57
C ASN A 408 -0.64 4.79 -4.21
N LEU A 409 -0.43 5.80 -5.05
CA LEU A 409 -1.49 6.37 -5.90
C LEU A 409 -1.48 5.68 -7.27
N ASP A 410 -1.63 4.36 -7.25
CA ASP A 410 -1.72 3.53 -8.44
C ASP A 410 -2.90 2.53 -8.34
N ILE A 411 -3.42 2.12 -9.50
CA ILE A 411 -4.58 1.22 -9.61
C ILE A 411 -4.31 -0.09 -8.87
N ARG A 412 -3.08 -0.60 -8.91
CA ARG A 412 -2.70 -1.85 -8.27
C ARG A 412 -2.75 -1.78 -6.74
N SER A 413 -2.28 -0.69 -6.13
CA SER A 413 -2.34 -0.46 -4.69
C SER A 413 -3.79 -0.33 -4.20
N PHE A 414 -4.65 0.29 -5.02
CA PHE A 414 -6.08 0.37 -4.74
C PHE A 414 -6.84 -0.95 -4.90
N ALA A 415 -6.46 -1.79 -5.87
CA ALA A 415 -7.26 -2.94 -6.28
C ALA A 415 -6.73 -4.30 -5.81
N LEU A 416 -5.42 -4.47 -5.65
CA LEU A 416 -4.77 -5.79 -5.54
C LEU A 416 -3.89 -5.94 -4.31
N ASN A 417 -3.26 -4.88 -3.83
CA ASN A 417 -2.36 -4.96 -2.68
C ASN A 417 -3.12 -4.76 -1.37
N ALA A 418 -2.72 -5.52 -0.34
CA ALA A 418 -3.06 -5.15 1.02
C ALA A 418 -2.14 -4.02 1.47
N GLU A 419 -2.71 -2.88 1.87
CA GLU A 419 -1.99 -1.69 2.32
C GLU A 419 -2.44 -1.28 3.73
N ILE A 420 -1.73 -0.32 4.31
CA ILE A 420 -2.08 0.33 5.56
C ILE A 420 -1.79 1.82 5.48
N GLY A 421 -2.70 2.62 6.03
CA GLY A 421 -2.51 4.05 6.29
C GLY A 421 -2.78 4.37 7.76
N LEU A 422 -2.02 5.31 8.28
CA LEU A 422 -2.29 5.99 9.55
C LEU A 422 -2.71 7.41 9.21
N LEU A 423 -3.97 7.73 9.47
CA LEU A 423 -4.48 9.10 9.38
C LEU A 423 -4.36 9.76 10.75
N VAL A 424 -3.75 10.94 10.78
CA VAL A 424 -3.50 11.72 11.98
C VAL A 424 -4.27 13.03 11.89
N TYR A 425 -4.98 13.38 12.95
CA TYR A 425 -5.81 14.59 13.07
C TYR A 425 -5.14 15.59 14.03
N ASP A 426 -3.91 15.97 13.73
CA ASP A 426 -3.10 16.82 14.60
C ASP A 426 -2.28 17.82 13.80
N ARG A 427 -2.39 19.10 14.18
CA ARG A 427 -1.78 20.23 13.47
C ARG A 427 -0.25 20.21 13.55
N ASP A 428 0.31 19.79 14.68
CA ASP A 428 1.75 19.77 14.86
C ASP A 428 2.39 18.62 14.07
N VAL A 429 1.72 17.47 13.98
CA VAL A 429 2.12 16.38 13.08
C VAL A 429 2.04 16.83 11.62
N VAL A 430 0.97 17.54 11.22
CA VAL A 430 0.85 18.10 9.85
C VAL A 430 1.98 19.09 9.59
N ALA A 431 2.28 20.01 10.51
CA ALA A 431 3.38 20.97 10.37
C ALA A 431 4.74 20.27 10.21
N ARG A 432 5.01 19.20 10.97
CA ARG A 432 6.22 18.37 10.80
C ARG A 432 6.26 17.71 9.42
N MET A 433 5.12 17.18 8.94
CA MET A 433 5.02 16.62 7.58
C MET A 433 5.29 17.68 6.51
N ARG A 434 4.75 18.90 6.67
CA ARG A 434 5.02 20.04 5.75
C ARG A 434 6.50 20.41 5.71
N ALA A 435 7.21 20.34 6.83
CA ALA A 435 8.64 20.62 6.86
C ALA A 435 9.45 19.58 6.06
N ILE A 436 9.07 18.30 6.17
CA ILE A 436 9.65 17.21 5.38
C ILE A 436 9.36 17.41 3.89
N GLU A 437 8.11 17.73 3.53
CA GLU A 437 7.71 18.05 2.15
C GLU A 437 8.46 19.25 1.57
N ALA A 438 8.69 20.29 2.37
CA ALA A 438 9.47 21.46 1.96
C ALA A 438 10.93 21.09 1.65
N GLY A 439 11.52 20.17 2.43
CA GLY A 439 12.83 19.59 2.14
C GLY A 439 12.84 18.89 0.78
N TYR A 440 11.83 18.06 0.48
CA TYR A 440 11.72 17.43 -0.84
C TYR A 440 11.59 18.45 -1.97
N LEU A 441 10.80 19.50 -1.78
CA LEU A 441 10.61 20.54 -2.79
C LEU A 441 11.89 21.32 -3.06
N ALA A 442 12.70 21.60 -2.05
CA ALA A 442 13.98 22.29 -2.20
C ALA A 442 14.94 21.55 -3.16
N ASP A 443 14.93 20.22 -3.10
CA ASP A 443 15.77 19.37 -3.96
C ASP A 443 15.08 18.90 -5.25
N SER A 444 13.86 19.36 -5.51
CA SER A 444 13.09 18.96 -6.67
C SER A 444 13.32 19.86 -7.89
N THR A 445 13.00 19.33 -9.07
CA THR A 445 12.84 20.14 -10.30
C THR A 445 11.35 20.28 -10.60
N PRO A 446 10.81 21.52 -10.70
CA PRO A 446 9.43 21.71 -11.09
C PRO A 446 9.22 21.30 -12.55
N VAL A 447 8.09 20.66 -12.84
CA VAL A 447 7.65 20.40 -14.22
C VAL A 447 6.77 21.56 -14.66
N THR A 448 7.16 22.26 -15.72
CA THR A 448 6.35 23.34 -16.28
C THR A 448 5.49 22.84 -17.43
N LEU A 449 4.30 23.43 -17.62
CA LEU A 449 3.44 23.11 -18.75
C LEU A 449 4.11 23.43 -20.10
N GLU A 450 4.90 24.50 -20.15
CA GLU A 450 5.63 24.91 -21.35
C GLU A 450 6.66 23.85 -21.77
N ASP A 451 7.51 23.42 -20.85
CA ASP A 451 8.49 22.36 -21.12
C ASP A 451 7.80 21.04 -21.45
N TRP A 452 6.69 20.75 -20.77
CA TRP A 452 5.91 19.55 -21.01
C TRP A 452 5.30 19.50 -22.41
N ARG A 453 4.94 20.64 -23.00
CA ARG A 453 4.39 20.70 -24.37
C ARG A 453 5.46 20.59 -25.46
N ARG A 454 6.71 20.93 -25.17
CA ARG A 454 7.85 20.89 -26.11
C ARG A 454 8.39 19.48 -26.40
N ARG A 455 7.92 18.46 -25.68
CA ARG A 455 8.41 17.08 -25.83
C ARG A 455 8.08 16.51 -27.21
N PRO A 456 8.98 15.68 -27.79
CA PRO A 456 8.81 15.17 -29.14
C PRO A 456 7.62 14.20 -29.24
N ALA A 457 6.96 14.17 -30.41
CA ALA A 457 5.74 13.40 -30.63
C ALA A 457 5.91 11.89 -30.38
N TRP A 458 7.06 11.31 -30.71
CA TRP A 458 7.34 9.89 -30.43
C TRP A 458 7.27 9.57 -28.93
N ARG A 459 7.74 10.48 -28.07
CA ARG A 459 7.74 10.31 -26.62
C ARG A 459 6.32 10.38 -26.07
N ARG A 460 5.51 11.30 -26.58
CA ARG A 460 4.07 11.37 -26.27
C ARG A 460 3.34 10.08 -26.63
N SER A 461 3.63 9.50 -27.79
CA SER A 461 3.03 8.23 -28.21
C SER A 461 3.40 7.07 -27.30
N LEU A 462 4.68 6.97 -26.88
CA LEU A 462 5.12 5.95 -25.93
C LEU A 462 4.43 6.07 -24.58
N GLU A 463 4.30 7.27 -24.04
CA GLU A 463 3.59 7.53 -22.78
C GLU A 463 2.11 7.21 -22.89
N GLY A 464 1.45 7.56 -24.01
CA GLY A 464 0.06 7.19 -24.27
C GLY A 464 -0.14 5.68 -24.38
N ILE A 465 0.78 4.95 -25.01
CA ILE A 465 0.75 3.48 -25.06
C ILE A 465 0.97 2.89 -23.66
N ALA A 466 1.90 3.44 -22.88
CA ALA A 466 2.14 3.01 -21.51
C ALA A 466 0.91 3.22 -20.61
N ARG A 467 0.15 4.30 -20.82
CA ARG A 467 -1.13 4.55 -20.14
C ARG A 467 -2.16 3.45 -20.40
N LEU A 468 -2.20 2.86 -21.60
CA LEU A 468 -3.12 1.75 -21.89
C LEU A 468 -2.77 0.46 -21.14
N ALA A 469 -1.55 0.36 -20.60
CA ALA A 469 -1.12 -0.73 -19.76
C ALA A 469 -1.42 -0.48 -18.27
N ASP A 470 -2.10 0.61 -17.91
CA ASP A 470 -2.48 0.97 -16.53
C ASP A 470 -3.17 -0.18 -15.77
N SER A 471 -4.02 -0.96 -16.43
CA SER A 471 -4.71 -2.10 -15.84
C SER A 471 -3.78 -3.26 -15.44
N PHE A 472 -2.52 -3.26 -15.90
CA PHE A 472 -1.48 -4.21 -15.55
C PHE A 472 -0.42 -3.65 -14.59
N LEU A 473 -0.37 -2.33 -14.44
CA LEU A 473 0.55 -1.59 -13.58
C LEU A 473 -0.08 -1.41 -12.20
#